data_AF-A0A2G2MT05-F1
#
_entry.id   AF-A0A2G2MT05-F1
#
_cell.length_a   1.000
_cell.length_b   1.000
_cell.length_c   1.000
_cell.angle_alpha   90.00
_cell.angle_beta   90.00
_cell.angle_gamma   90.00
#
_symmetry.space_group_name_H-M   'P 1'
#
loop_
_entity.id
_entity.type
_entity.pdbx_description
1 polymer ?
#
loop_
_entity_poly.entity_id
_entity_poly.type
_entity_poly.pdbx_seq_one_letter_code
_entity_poly.pdbx_strand_id
1 'polypeptide(L)'
;MKNLALYKIPIGYMLIYVVLILASGLWLFLLSQGLDSSEGVLHTIQTIMHTPKPKSLHSFIEVAAPHLFAIGTLIFVVAHFMLFSTKVSQKVSLVVAMLLFALALFNIFSYLAISFGLFVSGWIKLVSLLLFVLLFLFLLGLVAFSL
;
A
#
# COMPACT_ATOMS: atom_id res chain seq x y z
N MET A 1 12.62 10.74 -28.53
CA MET A 1 11.75 9.54 -28.56
C MET A 1 11.97 8.76 -27.27
N LYS A 2 10.93 8.47 -26.49
CA LYS A 2 11.06 7.64 -25.27
C LYS A 2 11.35 6.21 -25.70
N ASN A 3 12.54 5.70 -25.38
CA ASN A 3 12.98 4.38 -25.84
C ASN A 3 12.56 3.30 -24.83
N LEU A 4 11.27 2.96 -24.83
CA LEU A 4 10.66 1.98 -23.91
C LEU A 4 11.39 0.63 -23.89
N ALA A 5 12.05 0.25 -24.98
CA ALA A 5 12.83 -0.98 -25.10
C ALA A 5 13.91 -1.11 -24.00
N LEU A 6 14.55 0.00 -23.61
CA LEU A 6 15.60 0.01 -22.57
C LEU A 6 15.03 -0.17 -21.16
N TYR A 7 13.75 0.17 -20.96
CA TYR A 7 13.10 0.13 -19.65
C TYR A 7 12.30 -1.15 -19.40
N LYS A 8 12.16 -2.03 -20.41
CA LYS A 8 11.36 -3.25 -20.28
C LYS A 8 11.85 -4.16 -19.16
N ILE A 9 13.15 -4.41 -19.12
CA ILE A 9 13.78 -5.28 -18.12
C ILE A 9 13.65 -4.67 -16.71
N PRO A 10 14.06 -3.41 -16.45
CA PRO A 10 13.86 -2.78 -15.14
C PRO A 10 12.41 -2.76 -14.66
N ILE A 11 11.45 -2.46 -15.54
CA ILE A 11 10.02 -2.46 -15.17
C ILE A 11 9.56 -3.88 -14.81
N GLY A 12 9.94 -4.89 -15.59
CA GLY A 12 9.62 -6.28 -15.29
C GLY A 12 10.16 -6.75 -13.93
N TYR A 13 11.43 -6.43 -13.64
CA TYR A 13 12.02 -6.71 -12.32
C TYR A 13 11.29 -5.98 -11.20
N MET A 14 10.95 -4.71 -11.38
CA MET A 14 10.20 -3.93 -10.40
C MET A 14 8.83 -4.55 -10.13
N LEU A 15 8.09 -4.98 -11.15
CA LEU A 15 6.78 -5.62 -10.99
C LEU A 15 6.88 -6.90 -10.15
N ILE A 16 7.84 -7.77 -10.45
CA ILE A 16 8.07 -9.01 -9.67
C ILE A 16 8.41 -8.65 -8.22
N TYR A 17 9.32 -7.68 -8.02
CA TYR A 17 9.76 -7.26 -6.70
C TYR A 17 8.62 -6.69 -5.86
N VAL A 18 7.74 -5.89 -6.47
CA VAL A 18 6.54 -5.35 -5.80
C VAL A 18 5.60 -6.47 -5.38
N VAL A 19 5.35 -7.47 -6.23
CA VAL A 19 4.50 -8.62 -5.86
C VAL A 19 5.10 -9.40 -4.68
N LEU A 20 6.42 -9.65 -4.70
CA LEU A 20 7.11 -10.33 -3.61
C LEU A 20 7.05 -9.54 -2.29
N ILE A 21 7.21 -8.21 -2.34
CA ILE A 21 7.07 -7.34 -1.16
C ILE A 21 5.64 -7.35 -0.61
N LEU A 22 4.63 -7.30 -1.48
CA LEU A 22 3.24 -7.35 -1.03
C LEU A 22 2.91 -8.68 -0.36
N ALA A 23 3.37 -9.79 -0.94
CA ALA A 23 3.21 -11.12 -0.36
C ALA A 23 3.94 -11.25 0.99
N SER A 24 5.18 -10.77 1.09
CA SER A 24 5.94 -10.82 2.35
C SER A 24 5.35 -9.90 3.42
N GLY A 25 4.87 -8.71 3.04
CA GLY A 25 4.16 -7.80 3.94
C GLY A 25 2.88 -8.43 4.50
N LEU A 26 2.08 -9.08 3.65
CA LEU A 26 0.89 -9.82 4.08
C LEU A 26 1.26 -10.96 5.04
N TRP A 27 2.32 -11.70 4.73
CA TRP A 27 2.80 -12.79 5.57
C TRP A 27 3.26 -12.30 6.95
N LEU A 28 4.11 -11.28 7.01
CA LEU A 28 4.57 -10.67 8.26
C LEU A 28 3.43 -10.08 9.08
N PHE A 29 2.46 -9.47 8.40
CA PHE A 29 1.24 -9.01 9.05
C PHE A 29 0.51 -10.18 9.72
N LEU A 30 0.22 -11.26 8.99
CA LEU A 30 -0.48 -12.41 9.56
C LEU A 30 0.32 -13.07 10.70
N LEU A 31 1.64 -13.21 10.57
CA LEU A 31 2.52 -13.67 11.66
C LEU A 31 2.36 -12.81 12.92
N SER A 32 2.37 -11.48 12.78
CA SER A 32 2.17 -10.58 13.92
C SER A 32 0.80 -10.69 14.60
N GLN A 33 -0.18 -11.29 13.90
CA GLN A 33 -1.53 -11.54 14.41
C GLN A 33 -1.69 -12.97 14.98
N GLY A 34 -0.63 -13.78 15.01
CA GLY A 34 -0.64 -15.13 15.56
C GLY A 34 -0.80 -16.24 14.51
N LEU A 35 -0.42 -16.01 13.25
CA LEU A 35 -0.40 -17.08 12.22
C LEU A 35 0.55 -18.23 12.58
N ASP A 36 1.57 -17.98 13.40
CA ASP A 36 2.49 -18.98 13.94
C ASP A 36 1.86 -19.91 14.99
N SER A 37 0.64 -19.60 15.46
CA SER A 37 -0.14 -20.51 16.30
C SER A 37 -0.59 -21.74 15.51
N SER A 38 -0.76 -22.87 16.20
CA SER A 38 -1.17 -24.16 15.60
C SER A 38 -2.59 -24.16 15.01
N GLU A 39 -3.31 -23.05 15.09
CA GLU A 39 -4.74 -22.94 14.79
C GLU A 39 -5.02 -22.42 13.36
N GLY A 40 -3.97 -22.01 12.63
CA GLY A 40 -4.02 -21.71 11.20
C GLY A 40 -4.69 -20.38 10.81
N VAL A 41 -4.69 -20.07 9.51
CA VAL A 41 -5.08 -18.75 8.94
C VAL A 41 -6.49 -18.32 9.35
N LEU A 42 -7.46 -19.25 9.32
CA LEU A 42 -8.86 -18.93 9.55
C LEU A 42 -9.09 -18.43 10.99
N HIS A 43 -8.41 -19.07 11.94
CA HIS A 43 -8.45 -18.70 13.35
C HIS A 43 -7.76 -17.35 13.61
N THR A 44 -6.62 -17.10 12.96
CA THR A 44 -5.94 -15.79 13.00
C THR A 44 -6.89 -14.67 12.54
N ILE A 45 -7.62 -14.88 11.44
CA ILE A 45 -8.59 -13.89 10.93
C ILE A 45 -9.71 -13.64 11.94
N GLN A 46 -10.29 -14.69 12.53
CA GLN A 46 -11.33 -14.55 13.56
C GLN A 46 -10.81 -13.77 14.78
N THR A 47 -9.59 -14.06 15.23
CA THR A 47 -8.94 -13.38 16.35
C THR A 47 -8.74 -11.88 16.05
N ILE A 48 -8.32 -11.53 14.84
CA ILE A 48 -8.20 -10.12 14.42
C ILE A 48 -9.54 -9.38 14.51
N MET A 49 -10.63 -10.05 14.13
CA MET A 49 -11.98 -9.46 14.12
C MET A 49 -12.57 -9.31 15.53
N HIS A 50 -12.36 -10.29 16.40
CA HIS A 50 -12.98 -10.33 17.72
C HIS A 50 -12.14 -9.68 18.82
N THR A 51 -10.82 -9.67 18.68
CA THR A 51 -9.89 -9.11 19.67
C THR A 51 -8.86 -8.18 19.02
N PRO A 52 -9.29 -7.07 18.41
CA PRO A 52 -8.37 -6.13 17.79
C PRO A 52 -7.46 -5.49 18.85
N LYS A 53 -6.14 -5.56 18.62
CA LYS A 53 -5.15 -4.93 19.51
C LYS A 53 -5.42 -3.41 19.60
N PRO A 54 -5.46 -2.82 20.83
CA PRO A 54 -5.73 -1.40 21.00
C PRO A 54 -4.68 -0.55 20.28
N LYS A 55 -5.12 0.54 19.66
CA LYS A 55 -4.22 1.51 19.03
C LYS A 55 -3.67 2.45 20.11
N SER A 56 -2.39 2.77 20.00
CA SER A 56 -1.69 3.67 20.94
C SER A 56 -0.83 4.67 20.18
N LEU A 57 -0.41 5.76 20.83
CA LEU A 57 0.53 6.72 20.23
C LEU A 57 1.91 6.10 20.01
N HIS A 58 2.35 5.21 20.91
CA HIS A 58 3.61 4.49 20.76
C HIS A 58 3.59 3.62 19.48
N SER A 59 2.55 2.80 19.33
CA SER A 59 2.36 1.97 18.13
C SER A 59 2.08 2.80 16.87
N PHE A 60 1.57 4.03 17.00
CA PHE A 60 1.44 4.95 15.87
C PHE A 60 2.82 5.39 15.37
N ILE A 61 3.72 5.84 16.25
CA ILE A 61 5.04 6.33 15.86
C ILE A 61 5.86 5.22 15.20
N GLU A 62 5.82 4.02 15.78
CA GLU A 62 6.49 2.83 15.23
C GLU A 62 6.01 2.48 13.82
N VAL A 63 4.73 2.71 13.52
CA VAL A 63 4.13 2.37 12.23
C VAL A 63 4.25 3.52 11.23
N ALA A 64 4.00 4.75 11.65
CA ALA A 64 3.88 5.91 10.77
C ALA A 64 5.18 6.21 10.02
N ALA A 65 6.33 6.19 10.70
CA ALA A 65 7.62 6.51 10.09
C ALA A 65 8.00 5.53 8.95
N PRO A 66 8.03 4.20 9.15
CA PRO A 66 8.34 3.27 8.07
C PRO A 66 7.27 3.27 6.98
N HIS A 67 5.99 3.50 7.31
CA HIS A 67 4.93 3.55 6.31
C HIS A 67 5.02 4.81 5.43
N LEU A 68 5.27 5.99 6.01
CA LEU A 68 5.46 7.23 5.24
C LEU A 68 6.61 7.09 4.24
N PHE A 69 7.73 6.52 4.69
CA PHE A 69 8.90 6.33 3.84
C PHE A 69 8.66 5.26 2.76
N ALA A 70 8.22 4.07 3.17
CA ALA A 70 8.06 2.94 2.25
C ALA A 70 6.94 3.19 1.24
N ILE A 71 5.77 3.65 1.68
CA ILE A 71 4.63 3.93 0.79
C ILE A 71 4.97 5.09 -0.14
N GLY A 72 5.58 6.17 0.38
CA GLY A 72 5.98 7.31 -0.45
C GLY A 72 6.99 6.91 -1.53
N THR A 73 8.00 6.12 -1.17
CA THR A 73 8.99 5.60 -2.13
C THR A 73 8.35 4.69 -3.16
N LEU A 74 7.45 3.79 -2.74
CA LEU A 74 6.77 2.86 -3.63
C LEU A 74 5.89 3.59 -4.66
N ILE A 75 5.08 4.56 -4.22
CA ILE A 75 4.27 5.40 -5.12
C ILE A 75 5.20 6.15 -6.08
N PHE A 76 6.27 6.76 -5.57
CA PHE A 76 7.22 7.51 -6.37
C PHE A 76 7.85 6.65 -7.47
N VAL A 77 8.39 5.47 -7.13
CA VAL A 77 9.04 4.58 -8.10
C VAL A 77 8.07 4.13 -9.18
N VAL A 78 6.87 3.69 -8.80
CA VAL A 78 5.86 3.21 -9.76
C VAL A 78 5.37 4.36 -10.66
N ALA A 79 5.09 5.53 -10.08
CA ALA A 79 4.69 6.72 -10.84
C ALA A 79 5.83 7.27 -11.72
N HIS A 80 7.09 7.12 -11.30
CA HIS A 80 8.25 7.53 -12.09
C HIS A 80 8.33 6.75 -13.41
N PHE A 81 8.06 5.45 -13.39
CA PHE A 81 8.01 4.66 -14.62
C PHE A 81 6.92 5.10 -15.59
N MET A 82 5.81 5.67 -15.08
CA MET A 82 4.77 6.24 -15.93
C MET A 82 5.22 7.47 -16.72
N LEU A 83 6.28 8.18 -16.30
CA LEU A 83 6.87 9.26 -17.09
C LEU A 83 7.44 8.74 -18.42
N PHE A 84 7.82 7.47 -18.50
CA PHE A 84 8.34 6.86 -19.72
C PHE A 84 7.25 6.24 -20.59
N SER A 85 6.01 6.15 -20.09
CA SER A 85 4.88 5.66 -20.89
C SER A 85 4.61 6.57 -22.09
N THR A 86 4.28 5.93 -23.22
CA THR A 86 3.75 6.55 -24.43
C THR A 86 2.28 6.22 -24.66
N LYS A 87 1.75 5.19 -23.97
CA LYS A 87 0.38 4.70 -24.13
C LYS A 87 -0.60 5.31 -23.12
N VAL A 88 -0.10 5.84 -22.01
CA VAL A 88 -0.90 6.43 -20.94
C VAL A 88 -0.54 7.90 -20.80
N SER A 89 -1.56 8.75 -20.63
CA SER A 89 -1.34 10.19 -20.47
C SER A 89 -0.67 10.51 -19.14
N GLN A 90 0.23 11.50 -19.16
CA GLN A 90 0.89 11.99 -17.96
C GLN A 90 -0.09 12.60 -16.95
N LYS A 91 -1.16 13.26 -17.43
CA LYS A 91 -2.21 13.84 -16.58
C LYS A 91 -2.93 12.76 -15.76
N VAL A 92 -3.30 11.64 -16.40
CA VAL A 92 -3.95 10.52 -15.69
C VAL A 92 -3.00 9.93 -14.65
N SER A 93 -1.74 9.70 -15.03
CA SER A 93 -0.73 9.15 -14.11
C SER A 93 -0.51 10.04 -12.89
N LEU A 94 -0.46 11.37 -13.10
CA LEU A 94 -0.32 12.35 -12.03
C LEU A 94 -1.53 12.35 -11.08
N VAL A 95 -2.75 12.36 -11.62
CA VAL A 95 -3.97 12.33 -10.80
C VAL A 95 -4.01 11.06 -9.94
N VAL A 96 -3.72 9.91 -10.52
CA VAL A 96 -3.66 8.63 -9.79
C VAL A 96 -2.61 8.66 -8.68
N ALA A 97 -1.40 9.15 -8.97
CA ALA A 97 -0.35 9.28 -7.97
C ALA A 97 -0.72 10.24 -6.83
N MET A 98 -1.33 11.39 -7.14
CA MET A 98 -1.80 12.34 -6.13
C MET A 98 -2.90 11.75 -5.24
N LEU A 99 -3.84 11.00 -5.82
CA LEU A 99 -4.86 10.29 -5.06
C LEU A 99 -4.25 9.23 -4.14
N LEU A 100 -3.22 8.50 -4.61
CA LEU A 100 -2.50 7.53 -3.79
C LEU A 100 -1.81 8.19 -2.58
N PHE A 101 -1.15 9.35 -2.77
CA PHE A 101 -0.58 10.10 -1.66
C PHE A 101 -1.64 10.60 -0.68
N ALA A 102 -2.77 11.12 -1.18
CA ALA A 102 -3.88 11.56 -0.33
C ALA A 102 -4.45 10.40 0.50
N LEU A 103 -4.71 9.25 -0.12
CA LEU A 103 -5.20 8.05 0.56
C LEU A 103 -4.20 7.50 1.58
N ALA A 104 -2.91 7.52 1.26
CA ALA A 104 -1.85 7.12 2.20
C ALA A 104 -1.86 8.02 3.44
N LEU A 105 -1.94 9.35 3.26
CA LEU A 105 -2.05 10.30 4.37
C LEU A 105 -3.31 10.06 5.21
N PHE A 106 -4.48 9.92 4.58
CA PHE A 106 -5.72 9.59 5.29
C PHE A 106 -5.59 8.28 6.08
N ASN A 107 -4.92 7.26 5.54
CA ASN A 107 -4.72 5.99 6.23
C ASN A 107 -3.83 6.11 7.48
N ILE A 108 -2.81 6.97 7.41
CA ILE A 108 -1.88 7.21 8.51
C ILE A 108 -2.56 8.07 9.57
N PHE A 109 -3.17 9.20 9.20
CA PHE A 109 -3.86 10.08 10.15
C PHE A 109 -5.11 9.46 10.78
N SER A 110 -5.80 8.55 10.08
CA SER A 110 -6.88 7.78 10.70
C SER A 110 -6.38 6.87 11.82
N TYR A 111 -5.16 6.33 11.74
CA TYR A 111 -4.56 5.63 12.89
C TYR A 111 -4.41 6.58 14.08
N LEU A 112 -3.85 7.77 13.85
CA LEU A 112 -3.65 8.77 14.90
C LEU A 112 -4.98 9.13 15.59
N ALA A 113 -6.03 9.34 14.82
CA ALA A 113 -7.37 9.62 15.35
C ALA A 113 -7.94 8.46 16.18
N ILE A 114 -7.75 7.20 15.74
CA ILE A 114 -8.16 6.02 16.53
C ILE A 114 -7.40 5.97 17.86
N SER A 115 -6.11 6.32 17.88
CA SER A 115 -5.32 6.39 19.11
C SER A 115 -5.82 7.45 20.11
N PHE A 116 -6.59 8.44 19.66
CA PHE A 116 -7.29 9.42 20.51
C PHE A 116 -8.74 9.05 20.82
N GLY A 117 -9.19 7.83 20.49
CA GLY A 117 -10.53 7.34 20.82
C GLY A 117 -11.62 7.64 19.79
N LEU A 118 -11.29 8.24 18.63
CA LEU A 118 -12.25 8.44 17.54
C LEU A 118 -12.52 7.13 16.80
N PHE A 119 -13.55 6.39 17.24
CA PHE A 119 -13.91 5.09 16.68
C PHE A 119 -14.29 5.14 15.18
N VAL A 120 -14.96 6.22 14.74
CA VAL A 120 -15.35 6.43 13.33
C VAL A 120 -14.14 6.39 12.39
N SER A 121 -12.97 6.80 12.86
CA SER A 121 -11.73 6.77 12.08
C SER A 121 -11.28 5.35 11.71
N GLY A 122 -11.77 4.31 12.38
CA GLY A 122 -11.58 2.91 11.98
C GLY A 122 -12.12 2.62 10.57
N TRP A 123 -13.33 3.11 10.27
CA TRP A 123 -13.95 2.96 8.94
C TRP A 123 -13.19 3.76 7.88
N ILE A 124 -12.77 4.97 8.22
CA ILE A 124 -11.94 5.81 7.33
C ILE A 124 -10.64 5.07 6.99
N LYS A 125 -10.00 4.45 7.98
CA LYS A 125 -8.78 3.67 7.76
C LYS A 125 -9.03 2.48 6.83
N LEU A 126 -10.14 1.75 7.02
CA LEU A 126 -10.44 0.57 6.23
C LEU A 126 -10.77 0.93 4.76
N VAL A 127 -11.63 1.93 4.55
CA VAL A 127 -11.99 2.42 3.21
C VAL A 127 -10.79 3.04 2.51
N SER A 128 -10.00 3.87 3.19
CA SER A 128 -8.79 4.47 2.60
C SER A 128 -7.76 3.42 2.21
N LEU A 129 -7.59 2.36 3.01
CA LEU A 129 -6.70 1.24 2.67
C LEU A 129 -7.20 0.49 1.43
N LEU A 130 -8.48 0.17 1.37
CA LEU A 130 -9.06 -0.54 0.22
C LEU A 130 -8.90 0.27 -1.07
N LEU A 131 -9.27 1.55 -1.03
CA LEU A 131 -9.13 2.45 -2.18
C LEU A 131 -7.66 2.60 -2.57
N PHE A 132 -6.75 2.71 -1.60
CA PHE A 132 -5.31 2.80 -1.86
C PHE A 132 -4.82 1.57 -2.62
N VAL A 133 -5.15 0.36 -2.15
CA VAL A 133 -4.73 -0.89 -2.79
C VAL A 133 -5.29 -0.98 -4.22
N LEU A 134 -6.57 -0.67 -4.43
CA LEU A 134 -7.18 -0.71 -5.75
C LEU A 134 -6.54 0.30 -6.72
N LEU A 135 -6.34 1.55 -6.30
CA LEU A 135 -5.65 2.57 -7.10
C LEU A 135 -4.19 2.21 -7.36
N PHE A 136 -3.52 1.55 -6.42
CA PHE A 136 -2.13 1.16 -6.56
C PHE A 136 -1.99 0.02 -7.57
N LEU A 137 -2.85 -0.99 -7.48
CA LEU A 137 -2.95 -2.06 -8.49
C LEU A 137 -3.32 -1.51 -9.86
N PHE A 138 -4.21 -0.51 -9.92
CA PHE A 138 -4.51 0.19 -11.17
C PHE A 138 -3.27 0.88 -11.76
N LEU A 139 -2.51 1.62 -10.94
CA LEU A 139 -1.27 2.27 -11.40
C LEU A 139 -0.23 1.24 -11.88
N LEU A 140 -0.07 0.12 -11.16
CA LEU A 140 0.79 -1.00 -11.61
C LEU A 140 0.29 -1.58 -12.94
N GLY A 141 -1.02 -1.74 -13.10
CA GLY A 141 -1.64 -2.17 -14.35
C GLY A 141 -1.36 -1.21 -15.50
N LEU A 142 -1.39 0.10 -15.25
CA LEU A 142 -1.00 1.12 -16.24
C LEU A 142 0.48 1.01 -16.62
N VAL A 143 1.37 0.76 -15.66
CA VAL A 143 2.80 0.51 -15.92
C VAL A 143 2.97 -0.76 -16.77
N ALA A 144 2.28 -1.84 -16.41
CA ALA A 144 2.31 -3.11 -17.15
C ALA A 144 1.76 -2.96 -18.58
N PHE A 145 0.69 -2.20 -18.78
CA PHE A 145 0.14 -1.90 -20.10
C PHE A 145 1.10 -1.04 -20.95
N SER A 146 1.91 -0.20 -20.30
CA SER A 146 2.85 0.72 -20.95
C SER A 146 4.11 0.05 -21.49
N LEU A 147 4.41 -1.20 -21.07
CA LEU A 147 5.44 -2.09 -21.64
C LEU A 147 5.14 -2.50 -23.10
#